data_AF-A0A2C9UB75-F1
#
_entry.id   AF-A0A2C9UB75-F1
#
_cell.length_a   1.000
_cell.length_b   1.000
_cell.length_c   1.000
_cell.angle_alpha   90.00
_cell.angle_beta   90.00
_cell.angle_gamma   90.00
#
_symmetry.space_group_name_H-M   'P 1'
#
loop_
_entity.id
_entity.type
_entity.pdbx_description
1 polymer ?
#
loop_
_entity_poly.entity_id
_entity_poly.type
_entity_poly.pdbx_seq_one_letter_code
_entity_poly.pdbx_strand_id
1 'polypeptide(L)'
;MCPTKQKHRTSAPESTTSRSNSSVPTTITTSSSTAWISEAIDGGSLRRVNLDDGTNGWASPPGDLFYLRAKNYFTKRQKSPSGDYLLSPAGMDWLKSTTKLDNVLARPDNRVSMALRKAHSQGTSLKSFIFAVNLQVPGKDHHSAVFYFATEDPIPPGSLLYRFINGDDSFRNQRFKIVNRIVKGPWIVKKAVGNYSACLLGKALTCNYHRGANYLEIDVDIASSKIATAILHLALGYVTSVTIDMGFVVEAQAEDELPEKLIGAIRVCQMEMSSATVVETPNAAAARGIGFAKVKHHESGEDDDDEQ
;
A
#
# COMPACT_ATOMS: atom_id res chain seq x y z
N MET A 1 20.44 77.77 23.84
CA MET A 1 20.84 76.64 24.72
C MET A 1 19.60 75.77 24.98
N CYS A 2 19.80 74.53 25.44
CA CYS A 2 18.77 73.52 25.74
C CYS A 2 18.75 73.20 27.26
N PRO A 3 17.89 72.30 27.80
CA PRO A 3 16.61 71.74 27.32
C PRO A 3 15.48 72.03 28.38
N THR A 4 14.53 71.20 28.89
CA THR A 4 14.09 69.78 28.74
C THR A 4 12.68 69.55 29.35
N LYS A 5 11.82 68.70 28.74
CA LYS A 5 10.84 67.75 29.37
C LYS A 5 9.67 68.30 30.24
N GLN A 6 8.52 67.62 30.41
CA GLN A 6 7.95 66.40 29.78
C GLN A 6 6.40 66.48 29.68
N LYS A 7 5.73 65.52 29.01
CA LYS A 7 4.27 65.53 28.70
C LYS A 7 3.46 64.45 29.45
N HIS A 8 2.19 64.75 29.72
CA HIS A 8 1.19 63.84 30.31
C HIS A 8 0.70 62.72 29.37
N ARG A 9 0.13 61.66 29.98
CA ARG A 9 -0.79 60.69 29.36
C ARG A 9 -1.88 60.32 30.39
N THR A 10 -3.11 60.13 29.94
CA THR A 10 -4.27 59.77 30.78
C THR A 10 -4.97 58.53 30.20
N SER A 11 -5.75 57.81 31.01
CA SER A 11 -6.36 56.51 30.69
C SER A 11 -7.87 56.59 30.45
N ALA A 12 -8.38 55.66 29.64
CA ALA A 12 -9.80 55.30 29.50
C ALA A 12 -9.93 53.82 29.09
N PRO A 13 -10.98 53.09 29.50
CA PRO A 13 -11.12 51.64 29.28
C PRO A 13 -11.86 51.27 27.98
N GLU A 14 -12.02 49.96 27.76
CA GLU A 14 -12.43 49.32 26.50
C GLU A 14 -13.95 49.33 26.24
N SER A 15 -14.34 49.15 24.98
CA SER A 15 -15.70 48.80 24.56
C SER A 15 -15.68 47.74 23.45
N THR A 16 -16.66 46.83 23.47
CA THR A 16 -16.72 45.68 22.57
C THR A 16 -17.31 46.02 21.21
N THR A 17 -16.69 45.52 20.13
CA THR A 17 -17.31 45.45 18.81
C THR A 17 -17.11 44.07 18.21
N SER A 18 -18.20 43.37 17.88
CA SER A 18 -18.17 42.10 17.17
C SER A 18 -17.73 42.30 15.71
N ARG A 19 -16.91 41.38 15.20
CA ARG A 19 -16.59 41.28 13.76
C ARG A 19 -17.04 39.92 13.24
N SER A 20 -17.83 39.96 12.17
CA SER A 20 -18.33 38.80 11.46
C SER A 20 -17.21 38.14 10.65
N ASN A 21 -16.82 36.91 11.01
CA ASN A 21 -15.97 36.10 10.16
C ASN A 21 -16.78 35.55 8.98
N SER A 22 -16.47 36.01 7.77
CA SER A 22 -16.99 35.42 6.53
C SER A 22 -16.33 34.05 6.29
N SER A 23 -16.97 32.98 6.75
CA SER A 23 -16.54 31.61 6.51
C SER A 23 -16.74 31.24 5.03
N VAL A 24 -15.73 31.46 4.20
CA VAL A 24 -15.66 30.85 2.87
C VAL A 24 -15.57 29.33 3.06
N PRO A 25 -16.49 28.53 2.50
CA PRO A 25 -16.37 27.08 2.56
C PRO A 25 -15.17 26.65 1.70
N THR A 26 -14.13 26.09 2.32
CA THR A 26 -13.09 25.37 1.58
C THR A 26 -13.74 24.10 1.02
N THR A 27 -14.14 24.13 -0.24
CA THR A 27 -14.69 22.97 -0.94
C THR A 27 -13.67 21.83 -0.89
N ILE A 28 -13.96 20.79 -0.12
CA ILE A 28 -13.18 19.56 -0.14
C ILE A 28 -13.47 18.89 -1.49
N THR A 29 -12.54 19.01 -2.43
CA THR A 29 -12.64 18.37 -3.74
C THR A 29 -12.38 16.87 -3.59
N THR A 30 -13.35 16.15 -3.00
CA THR A 30 -13.47 14.71 -3.21
C THR A 30 -13.65 14.48 -4.71
N SER A 31 -12.61 13.99 -5.38
CA SER A 31 -12.71 13.53 -6.76
C SER A 31 -13.83 12.48 -6.84
N SER A 32 -14.80 12.71 -7.73
CA SER A 32 -15.82 11.71 -8.00
C SER A 32 -15.14 10.49 -8.58
N SER A 33 -15.12 9.37 -7.84
CA SER A 33 -14.51 8.13 -8.33
C SER A 33 -15.23 7.68 -9.59
N THR A 34 -14.49 7.41 -10.66
CA THR A 34 -15.08 6.92 -11.90
C THR A 34 -15.71 5.55 -11.70
N ALA A 35 -16.61 5.16 -12.62
CA ALA A 35 -17.38 3.93 -12.50
C ALA A 35 -16.48 2.69 -12.33
N TRP A 36 -15.35 2.62 -13.04
CA TRP A 36 -14.44 1.47 -12.95
C TRP A 36 -13.59 1.47 -11.67
N ILE A 37 -13.19 2.63 -11.16
CA ILE A 37 -12.51 2.74 -9.85
C ILE A 37 -13.48 2.31 -8.74
N SER A 38 -14.76 2.65 -8.86
CA SER A 38 -15.80 2.24 -7.92
C SER A 38 -16.05 0.72 -8.00
N GLU A 39 -16.19 0.16 -9.21
CA GLU A 39 -16.27 -1.29 -9.46
C GLU A 39 -15.04 -2.05 -8.92
N ALA A 40 -13.84 -1.44 -9.01
CA ALA A 40 -12.62 -1.99 -8.42
C ALA A 40 -12.57 -1.86 -6.88
N ILE A 41 -13.14 -0.81 -6.29
CA ILE A 41 -13.24 -0.70 -4.82
C ILE A 41 -14.20 -1.74 -4.25
N ASP A 42 -15.37 -1.89 -4.87
CA ASP A 42 -16.48 -2.71 -4.36
C ASP A 42 -16.26 -4.22 -4.63
N GLY A 43 -15.56 -4.59 -5.70
CA GLY A 43 -15.17 -5.97 -5.99
C GLY A 43 -14.00 -6.52 -5.16
N GLY A 44 -13.52 -5.80 -4.14
CA GLY A 44 -12.33 -6.16 -3.37
C GLY A 44 -12.50 -7.36 -2.43
N SER A 45 -11.50 -8.24 -2.40
CA SER A 45 -11.47 -9.38 -1.45
C SER A 45 -11.38 -8.91 0.01
N LEU A 46 -10.68 -7.80 0.25
CA LEU A 46 -10.78 -7.06 1.50
C LEU A 46 -11.78 -5.92 1.31
N ARG A 47 -12.88 -5.92 2.08
CA ARG A 47 -13.93 -4.90 1.98
C ARG A 47 -13.44 -3.50 2.39
N ARG A 48 -13.98 -2.46 1.74
CA ARG A 48 -13.85 -1.08 2.22
C ARG A 48 -14.70 -0.89 3.49
N VAL A 49 -14.17 -0.18 4.49
CA VAL A 49 -14.83 0.09 5.79
C VAL A 49 -14.71 1.57 6.18
N ASN A 50 -15.42 1.97 7.24
CA ASN A 50 -15.23 3.25 7.90
C ASN A 50 -13.78 3.39 8.39
N LEU A 51 -13.24 4.60 8.28
CA LEU A 51 -11.88 4.95 8.66
C LEU A 51 -11.59 4.72 10.15
N ASP A 52 -12.52 5.06 11.03
CA ASP A 52 -12.22 5.24 12.46
C ASP A 52 -12.66 4.08 13.36
N ASP A 53 -13.78 3.41 13.05
CA ASP A 53 -14.31 2.26 13.79
C ASP A 53 -14.30 0.94 13.01
N GLY A 54 -13.93 0.95 11.72
CA GLY A 54 -13.97 -0.21 10.83
C GLY A 54 -13.08 -1.38 11.26
N THR A 55 -13.52 -2.60 10.95
CA THR A 55 -12.84 -3.87 11.29
C THR A 55 -12.90 -4.87 10.13
N ASN A 56 -11.93 -5.79 10.08
CA ASN A 56 -11.68 -6.78 9.02
C ASN A 56 -11.93 -6.23 7.61
N GLY A 57 -11.17 -5.19 7.26
CA GLY A 57 -11.35 -4.40 6.03
C GLY A 57 -10.24 -3.37 5.83
N TRP A 58 -10.38 -2.51 4.83
CA TRP A 58 -9.48 -1.38 4.56
C TRP A 58 -10.20 -0.03 4.42
N ALA A 59 -9.48 1.07 4.61
CA ALA A 59 -10.00 2.43 4.40
C ALA A 59 -8.93 3.35 3.78
N SER A 60 -9.33 4.51 3.28
CA SER A 60 -8.42 5.56 2.81
C SER A 60 -8.19 6.59 3.94
N PRO A 61 -7.01 6.63 4.60
CA PRO A 61 -6.70 7.67 5.58
C PRO A 61 -6.50 9.04 4.91
N PRO A 62 -6.55 10.15 5.67
CA PRO A 62 -6.02 11.45 5.22
C PRO A 62 -4.50 11.42 5.07
N GLY A 63 -3.97 12.00 3.99
CA GLY A 63 -2.52 12.07 3.73
C GLY A 63 -1.74 12.92 4.75
N ASP A 64 -2.41 13.85 5.43
CA ASP A 64 -1.79 14.66 6.48
C ASP A 64 -1.40 13.88 7.75
N LEU A 65 -1.84 12.63 7.89
CA LEU A 65 -1.36 11.72 8.93
C LEU A 65 0.10 11.25 8.69
N PHE A 66 0.66 11.51 7.50
CA PHE A 66 2.01 11.14 7.12
C PHE A 66 2.91 12.37 6.95
N TYR A 67 3.99 12.43 7.73
CA TYR A 67 4.96 13.52 7.68
C TYR A 67 6.13 13.16 6.77
N LEU A 68 6.20 13.80 5.60
CA LEU A 68 7.20 13.57 4.55
C LEU A 68 8.18 14.75 4.42
N ARG A 69 9.21 14.62 3.56
CA ARG A 69 10.23 15.68 3.37
C ARG A 69 9.59 16.95 2.80
N ALA A 70 9.66 18.07 3.55
CA ALA A 70 9.16 19.37 3.10
C ALA A 70 10.10 20.01 2.06
N LYS A 71 9.68 21.11 1.42
CA LYS A 71 10.42 21.85 0.35
C LYS A 71 11.84 22.34 0.73
N ASN A 72 12.24 22.23 1.99
CA ASN A 72 13.52 22.67 2.54
C ASN A 72 14.22 21.54 3.34
N TYR A 73 13.90 20.27 3.06
CA TYR A 73 14.37 19.15 3.89
C TYR A 73 15.89 18.95 3.84
N PHE A 74 16.57 19.16 2.71
CA PHE A 74 18.02 18.91 2.66
C PHE A 74 18.81 19.93 3.47
N THR A 75 18.34 21.19 3.52
CA THR A 75 18.93 22.27 4.32
C THR A 75 18.45 22.31 5.78
N LYS A 76 17.17 22.08 6.06
CA LYS A 76 16.56 22.26 7.41
C LYS A 76 16.08 20.98 8.10
N ARG A 77 16.15 19.82 7.43
CA ARG A 77 15.59 18.52 7.88
C ARG A 77 14.09 18.55 8.24
N GLN A 78 13.39 19.60 7.85
CA GLN A 78 11.97 19.80 8.18
C GLN A 78 11.07 18.84 7.40
N LYS A 79 10.14 18.21 8.11
CA LYS A 79 9.04 17.44 7.53
C LYS A 79 7.73 18.19 7.67
N SER A 80 6.79 17.91 6.78
CA SER A 80 5.42 18.44 6.80
C SER A 80 4.40 17.33 6.53
N PRO A 81 3.13 17.51 6.91
CA PRO A 81 2.02 16.69 6.39
C PRO A 81 2.07 16.59 4.86
N SER A 82 1.69 15.44 4.30
CA SER A 82 1.75 15.20 2.85
C SER A 82 0.66 15.94 2.05
N GLY A 83 -0.48 16.28 2.65
CA GLY A 83 -1.70 16.60 1.93
C GLY A 83 -2.11 15.49 0.95
N ASP A 84 -2.74 15.87 -0.16
CA ASP A 84 -3.31 14.95 -1.15
C ASP A 84 -2.28 13.99 -1.79
N TYR A 85 -2.78 12.83 -2.20
CA TYR A 85 -2.03 11.78 -2.90
C TYR A 85 -1.80 12.12 -4.37
N LEU A 86 -0.81 11.47 -4.98
CA LEU A 86 -0.61 11.51 -6.43
C LEU A 86 -1.62 10.62 -7.17
N LEU A 87 -2.10 9.55 -6.55
CA LEU A 87 -3.05 8.57 -7.08
C LEU A 87 -4.17 8.28 -6.06
N SER A 88 -5.39 8.04 -6.53
CA SER A 88 -6.54 7.65 -5.70
C SER A 88 -6.49 6.16 -5.35
N PRO A 89 -6.77 5.72 -4.10
CA PRO A 89 -6.86 4.30 -3.77
C PRO A 89 -7.99 3.62 -4.56
N ALA A 90 -7.67 2.55 -5.28
CA ALA A 90 -8.58 1.80 -6.16
C ALA A 90 -8.95 0.41 -5.61
N GLY A 91 -8.44 0.06 -4.42
CA GLY A 91 -8.77 -1.17 -3.71
C GLY A 91 -7.60 -1.72 -2.90
N MET A 92 -7.92 -2.70 -2.05
CA MET A 92 -6.94 -3.65 -1.51
C MET A 92 -7.45 -5.06 -1.74
N ASP A 93 -6.55 -5.99 -2.02
CA ASP A 93 -6.82 -7.43 -1.93
C ASP A 93 -5.99 -8.09 -0.83
N TRP A 94 -6.60 -9.11 -0.22
CA TRP A 94 -5.92 -10.09 0.61
C TRP A 94 -6.11 -11.47 -0.03
N LEU A 95 -5.05 -11.95 -0.68
CA LEU A 95 -5.09 -13.15 -1.52
C LEU A 95 -4.31 -14.30 -0.87
N LYS A 96 -4.72 -15.53 -1.14
CA LYS A 96 -4.08 -16.77 -0.69
C LYS A 96 -3.90 -17.75 -1.85
N SER A 97 -2.78 -18.45 -1.89
CA SER A 97 -2.39 -19.32 -3.01
C SER A 97 -1.41 -20.41 -2.57
N THR A 98 -1.28 -21.48 -3.37
CA THR A 98 -0.35 -22.59 -3.13
C THR A 98 1.09 -22.30 -3.58
N THR A 99 1.28 -21.25 -4.38
CA THR A 99 2.57 -20.79 -4.90
C THR A 99 2.57 -19.26 -4.86
N LYS A 100 3.75 -18.65 -4.73
CA LYS A 100 3.92 -17.19 -4.83
C LYS A 100 3.13 -16.61 -6.02
N LEU A 101 2.44 -15.49 -5.78
CA LEU A 101 1.77 -14.69 -6.82
C LEU A 101 2.67 -13.51 -7.18
N ASP A 102 3.21 -13.53 -8.38
CA ASP A 102 3.94 -12.42 -9.01
C ASP A 102 3.08 -11.82 -10.14
N ASN A 103 3.20 -10.52 -10.39
CA ASN A 103 2.52 -9.74 -11.44
C ASN A 103 0.99 -9.94 -11.48
N VAL A 104 0.32 -9.66 -10.36
CA VAL A 104 -1.10 -9.95 -10.12
C VAL A 104 -2.02 -9.18 -11.09
N LEU A 105 -1.66 -7.97 -11.51
CA LEU A 105 -2.39 -7.16 -12.50
C LEU A 105 -2.37 -7.75 -13.92
N ALA A 106 -1.37 -8.55 -14.27
CA ALA A 106 -1.30 -9.20 -15.59
C ALA A 106 -2.25 -10.40 -15.71
N ARG A 107 -2.75 -10.94 -14.60
CA ARG A 107 -3.62 -12.13 -14.64
C ARG A 107 -4.94 -11.83 -15.37
N PRO A 108 -5.47 -12.77 -16.19
CA PRO A 108 -6.73 -12.58 -16.89
C PRO A 108 -7.91 -12.26 -15.96
N ASP A 109 -7.92 -12.86 -14.76
CA ASP A 109 -8.93 -12.76 -13.70
C ASP A 109 -8.70 -11.59 -12.72
N ASN A 110 -7.70 -10.75 -12.93
CA ASN A 110 -7.50 -9.59 -12.07
C ASN A 110 -8.64 -8.57 -12.25
N ARG A 111 -9.52 -8.50 -11.26
CA ARG A 111 -10.67 -7.60 -11.16
C ARG A 111 -10.37 -6.11 -11.44
N VAL A 112 -9.22 -5.56 -11.03
CA VAL A 112 -8.86 -4.15 -11.25
C VAL A 112 -8.49 -3.92 -12.71
N SER A 113 -7.64 -4.80 -13.26
CA SER A 113 -7.32 -4.83 -14.69
C SER A 113 -8.53 -5.18 -15.56
N MET A 114 -9.51 -5.94 -15.06
CA MET A 114 -10.78 -6.20 -15.75
C MET A 114 -11.66 -4.95 -15.81
N ALA A 115 -11.87 -4.27 -14.67
CA ALA A 115 -12.66 -3.04 -14.60
C ALA A 115 -12.10 -1.95 -15.52
N LEU A 116 -10.77 -1.74 -15.55
CA LEU A 116 -10.16 -0.78 -16.46
C LEU A 116 -10.21 -1.22 -17.93
N ARG A 117 -10.00 -2.51 -18.25
CA ARG A 117 -10.18 -3.03 -19.62
C ARG A 117 -11.62 -2.85 -20.13
N LYS A 118 -12.60 -3.02 -19.25
CA LYS A 118 -14.03 -2.79 -19.52
C LYS A 118 -14.33 -1.31 -19.79
N ALA A 119 -13.77 -0.39 -19.01
CA ALA A 119 -13.88 1.04 -19.29
C ALA A 119 -13.25 1.41 -20.65
N HIS A 120 -12.05 0.88 -20.92
CA HIS A 120 -11.34 1.09 -22.19
C HIS A 120 -12.13 0.57 -23.41
N SER A 121 -12.77 -0.60 -23.32
CA SER A 121 -13.61 -1.14 -24.41
C SER A 121 -14.89 -0.33 -24.65
N GLN A 122 -15.31 0.47 -23.66
CA GLN A 122 -16.40 1.45 -23.77
C GLN A 122 -15.92 2.84 -24.21
N GLY A 123 -14.63 3.01 -24.54
CA GLY A 123 -14.03 4.29 -24.93
C GLY A 123 -13.82 5.27 -23.77
N THR A 124 -13.99 4.83 -22.51
CA THR A 124 -13.83 5.66 -21.31
C THR A 124 -12.49 5.38 -20.61
N SER A 125 -12.05 6.30 -19.76
CA SER A 125 -10.85 6.15 -18.90
C SER A 125 -9.54 5.77 -19.63
N LEU A 126 -9.44 6.05 -20.94
CA LEU A 126 -8.34 5.64 -21.85
C LEU A 126 -6.94 6.16 -21.47
N LYS A 127 -6.86 7.17 -20.59
CA LYS A 127 -5.61 7.75 -20.09
C LYS A 127 -5.16 7.17 -18.75
N SER A 128 -5.98 6.30 -18.14
CA SER A 128 -5.80 5.89 -16.75
C SER A 128 -4.58 5.02 -16.54
N PHE A 129 -4.01 5.12 -15.34
CA PHE A 129 -2.84 4.36 -14.92
C PHE A 129 -3.08 3.69 -13.57
N ILE A 130 -2.74 2.41 -13.44
CA ILE A 130 -2.76 1.67 -12.17
C ILE A 130 -1.34 1.53 -11.61
N PHE A 131 -1.13 1.92 -10.36
CA PHE A 131 0.07 1.60 -9.59
C PHE A 131 -0.30 0.57 -8.52
N ALA A 132 0.34 -0.60 -8.54
CA ALA A 132 0.12 -1.65 -7.56
C ALA A 132 1.37 -1.97 -6.74
N VAL A 133 1.17 -2.34 -5.48
CA VAL A 133 2.21 -2.93 -4.63
C VAL A 133 1.67 -4.23 -4.08
N ASN A 134 2.34 -5.34 -4.36
CA ASN A 134 2.03 -6.66 -3.82
C ASN A 134 3.05 -6.97 -2.72
N LEU A 135 2.63 -6.87 -1.44
CA LEU A 135 3.46 -7.33 -0.33
C LEU A 135 3.29 -8.86 -0.21
N GLN A 136 4.33 -9.58 -0.64
CA GLN A 136 4.33 -11.03 -0.75
C GLN A 136 4.74 -11.64 0.59
N VAL A 137 3.78 -12.28 1.25
CA VAL A 137 3.87 -12.73 2.65
C VAL A 137 4.37 -14.18 2.71
N PRO A 138 5.51 -14.47 3.38
CA PRO A 138 5.93 -15.83 3.67
C PRO A 138 4.95 -16.53 4.62
N GLY A 139 4.78 -17.83 4.43
CA GLY A 139 3.91 -18.68 5.24
C GLY A 139 3.91 -20.11 4.72
N LYS A 140 3.11 -20.99 5.37
CA LYS A 140 2.84 -22.35 4.86
C LYS A 140 2.07 -22.30 3.53
N ASP A 141 1.14 -21.36 3.44
CA ASP A 141 0.48 -20.97 2.21
C ASP A 141 0.97 -19.56 1.83
N HIS A 142 1.14 -19.28 0.55
CA HIS A 142 1.56 -17.96 0.08
C HIS A 142 0.38 -16.98 0.15
N HIS A 143 0.60 -15.82 0.77
CA HIS A 143 -0.39 -14.76 0.81
C HIS A 143 0.15 -13.49 0.15
N SER A 144 -0.76 -12.68 -0.39
CA SER A 144 -0.45 -11.42 -1.09
C SER A 144 -1.38 -10.32 -0.59
N ALA A 145 -0.80 -9.29 0.01
CA ALA A 145 -1.49 -8.05 0.33
C ALA A 145 -1.26 -7.06 -0.82
N VAL A 146 -2.24 -6.93 -1.72
CA VAL A 146 -2.10 -6.14 -2.95
C VAL A 146 -2.82 -4.81 -2.78
N PHE A 147 -2.07 -3.71 -2.86
CA PHE A 147 -2.53 -2.35 -2.70
C PHE A 147 -2.62 -1.69 -4.07
N TYR A 148 -3.81 -1.25 -4.48
CA TYR A 148 -4.03 -0.65 -5.80
C TYR A 148 -4.31 0.85 -5.68
N PHE A 149 -3.66 1.64 -6.53
CA PHE A 149 -3.88 3.07 -6.67
C PHE A 149 -4.04 3.42 -8.16
N ALA A 150 -4.87 4.41 -8.48
CA ALA A 150 -5.22 4.77 -9.84
C ALA A 150 -5.28 6.29 -10.06
N THR A 151 -5.10 6.70 -11.32
CA THR A 151 -5.42 8.04 -11.83
C THR A 151 -6.17 7.90 -13.15
N GLU A 152 -7.09 8.81 -13.44
CA GLU A 152 -7.66 9.03 -14.78
C GLU A 152 -6.74 9.91 -15.64
N ASP A 153 -6.06 10.87 -15.01
CA ASP A 153 -5.20 11.84 -15.65
C ASP A 153 -3.80 11.29 -15.94
N PRO A 154 -3.17 11.65 -17.07
CA PRO A 154 -1.80 11.26 -17.37
C PRO A 154 -0.82 11.74 -16.30
N ILE A 155 0.01 10.84 -15.80
CA ILE A 155 1.05 11.16 -14.82
C ILE A 155 2.03 12.17 -15.46
N PRO A 156 2.23 13.37 -14.88
CA PRO A 156 2.93 14.47 -15.56
C PRO A 156 4.36 14.10 -16.00
N PRO A 157 4.72 14.24 -17.28
CA PRO A 157 6.06 13.96 -17.78
C PRO A 157 7.17 14.68 -16.99
N GLY A 158 8.28 14.00 -16.74
CA GLY A 158 9.42 14.53 -15.97
C GLY A 158 9.25 14.54 -14.45
N SER A 159 8.01 14.44 -13.93
CA SER A 159 7.76 14.33 -12.49
C SER A 159 8.46 13.13 -11.86
N LEU A 160 8.71 13.18 -10.54
CA LEU A 160 9.40 12.10 -9.83
C LEU A 160 8.67 10.74 -9.98
N LEU A 161 7.33 10.74 -9.96
CA LEU A 161 6.53 9.52 -10.18
C LEU A 161 6.63 9.03 -11.65
N TYR A 162 6.60 9.94 -12.63
CA TYR A 162 6.81 9.58 -14.04
C TYR A 162 8.20 8.97 -14.28
N ARG A 163 9.25 9.55 -13.67
CA ARG A 163 10.63 9.05 -13.74
C ARG A 163 10.78 7.69 -13.04
N PHE A 164 10.10 7.49 -11.91
CA PHE A 164 10.06 6.19 -11.23
C PHE A 164 9.36 5.11 -12.07
N ILE A 165 8.23 5.45 -12.70
CA ILE A 165 7.45 4.51 -13.49
C ILE A 165 8.19 4.08 -14.76
N ASN A 166 8.83 5.02 -15.46
CA ASN A 166 9.46 4.77 -16.76
C ASN A 166 11.00 4.65 -16.73
N GLY A 167 11.62 4.70 -15.54
CA GLY A 167 13.05 4.50 -15.34
C GLY A 167 13.47 3.04 -15.23
N ASP A 168 14.68 2.81 -14.73
CA ASP A 168 15.24 1.48 -14.45
C ASP A 168 15.08 1.05 -12.98
N ASP A 169 15.38 -0.22 -12.72
CA ASP A 169 15.26 -0.81 -11.38
C ASP A 169 16.30 -0.30 -10.38
N SER A 170 17.43 0.26 -10.81
CA SER A 170 18.38 0.93 -9.91
C SER A 170 17.77 2.23 -9.37
N PHE A 171 17.15 3.03 -10.24
CA PHE A 171 16.41 4.24 -9.83
C PHE A 171 15.24 3.89 -8.91
N ARG A 172 14.46 2.85 -9.25
CA ARG A 172 13.33 2.39 -8.42
C ARG A 172 13.79 1.87 -7.07
N ASN A 173 14.76 0.96 -7.04
CA ASN A 173 15.28 0.36 -5.81
C ASN A 173 15.89 1.39 -4.87
N GLN A 174 16.55 2.43 -5.42
CA GLN A 174 17.13 3.49 -4.60
C GLN A 174 16.09 4.38 -3.91
N ARG A 175 14.82 4.37 -4.34
CA ARG A 175 13.81 5.38 -3.99
C ARG A 175 12.46 4.83 -3.51
N PHE A 176 12.10 3.58 -3.80
CA PHE A 176 10.81 3.03 -3.38
C PHE A 176 10.74 2.91 -1.86
N LYS A 177 9.80 3.63 -1.24
CA LYS A 177 9.68 3.79 0.21
C LYS A 177 8.27 3.49 0.69
N ILE A 178 8.16 2.77 1.81
CA ILE A 178 6.95 2.69 2.63
C ILE A 178 7.07 3.61 3.84
N VAL A 179 5.95 4.18 4.27
CA VAL A 179 5.76 4.88 5.53
C VAL A 179 4.59 4.26 6.29
N ASN A 180 4.81 3.93 7.57
CA ASN A 180 3.91 3.12 8.38
C ASN A 180 3.53 3.84 9.69
N ARG A 181 2.23 3.85 10.02
CA ARG A 181 1.68 4.40 11.26
C ARG A 181 0.74 3.39 11.93
N ILE A 182 1.13 2.87 13.11
CA ILE A 182 0.25 1.99 13.89
C ILE A 182 -0.79 2.83 14.65
N VAL A 183 -2.04 2.76 14.21
CA VAL A 183 -3.19 3.45 14.80
C VAL A 183 -3.65 2.71 16.05
N LYS A 184 -4.01 1.43 15.89
CA LYS A 184 -4.47 0.51 16.95
C LYS A 184 -3.51 -0.68 17.01
N GLY A 185 -3.31 -1.23 18.20
CA GLY A 185 -2.52 -2.45 18.41
C GLY A 185 -1.64 -2.41 19.67
N PRO A 186 -1.11 -3.57 20.10
CA PRO A 186 -0.27 -3.69 21.29
C PRO A 186 1.01 -2.84 21.26
N TRP A 187 1.51 -2.46 22.43
CA TRP A 187 2.72 -1.62 22.55
C TRP A 187 3.95 -2.24 21.86
N ILE A 188 4.07 -3.57 21.88
CA ILE A 188 5.17 -4.31 21.24
C ILE A 188 5.13 -4.18 19.71
N VAL A 189 3.94 -4.23 19.09
CA VAL A 189 3.75 -3.98 17.65
C VAL A 189 4.03 -2.51 17.33
N LYS A 190 3.50 -1.58 18.16
CA LYS A 190 3.76 -0.14 18.03
C LYS A 190 5.26 0.18 18.06
N LYS A 191 6.04 -0.45 18.95
CA LYS A 191 7.50 -0.27 19.03
C LYS A 191 8.22 -0.94 17.86
N ALA A 192 7.88 -2.18 17.52
CA ALA A 192 8.53 -2.92 16.44
C ALA A 192 8.32 -2.25 15.07
N VAL A 193 7.08 -1.95 14.69
CA VAL A 193 6.79 -1.27 13.42
C VAL A 193 7.17 0.21 13.48
N GLY A 194 7.07 0.87 14.65
CA GLY A 194 7.48 2.26 14.84
C GLY A 194 8.96 2.51 14.56
N ASN A 195 9.84 1.56 14.95
CA ASN A 195 11.27 1.59 14.60
C ASN A 195 11.54 1.55 13.08
N TYR A 196 10.58 1.04 12.29
CA TYR A 196 10.62 0.96 10.83
C TYR A 196 9.44 1.73 10.19
N SER A 197 9.03 2.83 10.84
CA SER A 197 7.94 3.72 10.40
C SER A 197 8.21 4.45 9.08
N ALA A 198 9.45 4.42 8.60
CA ALA A 198 9.79 4.68 7.20
C ALA A 198 10.89 3.69 6.77
N CYS A 199 10.74 3.07 5.61
CA CYS A 199 11.73 2.11 5.09
C CYS A 199 11.84 2.21 3.55
N LEU A 200 13.06 2.28 3.03
CA LEU A 200 13.33 2.14 1.59
C LEU A 200 13.24 0.66 1.21
N LEU A 201 12.03 0.21 0.87
CA LEU A 201 11.74 -1.18 0.50
C LEU A 201 12.69 -1.69 -0.59
N GLY A 202 12.91 -0.88 -1.63
CA GLY A 202 13.82 -1.24 -2.74
C GLY A 202 15.30 -1.38 -2.36
N LYS A 203 15.72 -0.98 -1.15
CA LYS A 203 17.05 -1.26 -0.60
C LYS A 203 17.06 -2.35 0.48
N ALA A 204 15.90 -2.60 1.11
CA ALA A 204 15.75 -3.50 2.25
C ALA A 204 15.23 -4.90 1.87
N LEU A 205 14.60 -5.01 0.69
CA LEU A 205 13.94 -6.21 0.17
C LEU A 205 14.17 -6.36 -1.34
N THR A 206 14.05 -7.59 -1.83
CA THR A 206 13.94 -7.86 -3.26
C THR A 206 12.59 -7.33 -3.76
N CYS A 207 12.64 -6.39 -4.70
CA CYS A 207 11.48 -5.85 -5.40
C CYS A 207 11.57 -6.20 -6.89
N ASN A 208 10.55 -6.88 -7.43
CA ASN A 208 10.42 -7.10 -8.88
C ASN A 208 9.42 -6.09 -9.46
N TYR A 209 9.71 -5.56 -10.65
CA TYR A 209 8.96 -4.44 -11.24
C TYR A 209 8.30 -4.86 -12.55
N HIS A 210 6.96 -4.85 -12.57
CA HIS A 210 6.17 -5.33 -13.70
C HIS A 210 5.45 -4.16 -14.37
N ARG A 211 6.01 -3.69 -15.49
CA ARG A 211 5.50 -2.54 -16.27
C ARG A 211 4.67 -3.04 -17.46
N GLY A 212 3.35 -2.88 -17.39
CA GLY A 212 2.46 -3.06 -18.54
C GLY A 212 2.39 -1.82 -19.44
N ALA A 213 1.33 -1.68 -20.23
CA ALA A 213 1.05 -0.43 -20.96
C ALA A 213 0.52 0.66 -19.99
N ASN A 214 -0.58 0.34 -19.31
CA ASN A 214 -1.35 1.21 -18.41
C ASN A 214 -1.16 0.91 -16.91
N TYR A 215 -0.14 0.14 -16.54
CA TYR A 215 0.18 -0.10 -15.12
C TYR A 215 1.67 -0.25 -14.82
N LEU A 216 2.01 -0.09 -13.54
CA LEU A 216 3.22 -0.62 -12.90
C LEU A 216 2.82 -1.36 -11.64
N GLU A 217 3.29 -2.60 -11.48
CA GLU A 217 3.20 -3.36 -10.23
C GLU A 217 4.60 -3.56 -9.63
N ILE A 218 4.65 -3.60 -8.30
CA ILE A 218 5.87 -3.89 -7.52
C ILE A 218 5.58 -5.10 -6.63
N ASP A 219 6.20 -6.22 -6.97
CA ASP A 219 6.21 -7.42 -6.14
C ASP A 219 7.32 -7.29 -5.09
N VAL A 220 6.94 -7.23 -3.82
CA VAL A 220 7.83 -6.98 -2.68
C VAL A 220 7.96 -8.25 -1.85
N ASP A 221 9.11 -8.92 -1.97
CA ASP A 221 9.35 -10.20 -1.29
C ASP A 221 9.79 -9.98 0.16
N ILE A 222 8.86 -10.14 1.12
CA ILE A 222 9.16 -9.98 2.55
C ILE A 222 10.10 -11.09 3.07
N ALA A 223 10.13 -12.26 2.41
CA ALA A 223 11.00 -13.39 2.80
C ALA A 223 12.48 -13.11 2.51
N SER A 224 12.78 -12.17 1.61
CA SER A 224 14.17 -11.77 1.29
C SER A 224 14.92 -11.11 2.46
N SER A 225 14.23 -10.73 3.54
CA SER A 225 14.85 -10.19 4.76
C SER A 225 14.30 -10.83 6.02
N LYS A 226 15.22 -11.44 6.80
CA LYS A 226 14.94 -12.01 8.13
C LYS A 226 14.33 -10.97 9.09
N ILE A 227 14.74 -9.70 8.98
CA ILE A 227 14.23 -8.61 9.82
C ILE A 227 12.78 -8.29 9.44
N ALA A 228 12.49 -8.13 8.14
CA ALA A 228 11.13 -7.85 7.67
C ALA A 228 10.18 -9.01 7.96
N THR A 229 10.62 -10.25 7.74
CA THR A 229 9.89 -11.47 8.10
C THR A 229 9.57 -11.52 9.61
N ALA A 230 10.52 -11.19 10.48
CA ALA A 230 10.29 -11.17 11.93
C ALA A 230 9.29 -10.07 12.35
N ILE A 231 9.38 -8.87 11.79
CA ILE A 231 8.44 -7.76 12.04
C ILE A 231 7.03 -8.14 11.53
N LEU A 232 6.94 -8.75 10.35
CA LEU A 232 5.69 -9.20 9.77
C LEU A 232 5.06 -10.30 10.62
N HIS A 233 5.78 -11.36 11.00
CA HIS A 233 5.24 -12.42 11.86
C HIS A 233 4.75 -11.87 13.22
N LEU A 234 5.46 -10.89 13.80
CA LEU A 234 5.00 -10.20 15.01
C LEU A 234 3.70 -9.41 14.78
N ALA A 235 3.58 -8.70 13.65
CA ALA A 235 2.36 -7.97 13.32
C ALA A 235 1.19 -8.94 13.02
N LEU A 236 1.44 -10.05 12.30
CA LEU A 236 0.46 -11.07 11.98
C LEU A 236 -0.04 -11.81 13.23
N GLY A 237 0.83 -12.08 14.21
CA GLY A 237 0.44 -12.64 15.51
C GLY A 237 -0.53 -11.78 16.32
N TYR A 238 -0.75 -10.52 15.93
CA TYR A 238 -1.71 -9.59 16.54
C TYR A 238 -2.70 -8.99 15.52
N VAL A 239 -2.80 -9.53 14.30
CA VAL A 239 -3.45 -8.84 13.15
C VAL A 239 -4.89 -8.40 13.41
N THR A 240 -5.69 -9.22 14.08
CA THR A 240 -7.09 -8.93 14.46
C THR A 240 -7.24 -7.83 15.52
N SER A 241 -6.14 -7.38 16.13
CA SER A 241 -6.09 -6.26 17.08
C SER A 241 -5.36 -5.02 16.55
N VAL A 242 -4.72 -5.12 15.38
CA VAL A 242 -3.89 -4.07 14.79
C VAL A 242 -4.66 -3.28 13.75
N THR A 243 -4.45 -1.96 13.74
CA THR A 243 -4.84 -1.10 12.62
C THR A 243 -3.64 -0.27 12.22
N ILE A 244 -3.26 -0.35 10.96
CA ILE A 244 -2.04 0.26 10.41
C ILE A 244 -2.36 1.09 9.19
N ASP A 245 -1.90 2.35 9.16
CA ASP A 245 -1.83 3.12 7.91
C ASP A 245 -0.52 2.76 7.20
N MET A 246 -0.60 2.29 5.96
CA MET A 246 0.52 2.02 5.06
C MET A 246 0.47 2.98 3.88
N GLY A 247 1.50 3.81 3.72
CA GLY A 247 1.63 4.76 2.61
C GLY A 247 2.89 4.50 1.77
N PHE A 248 2.78 4.69 0.45
CA PHE A 248 3.88 4.47 -0.48
C PHE A 248 4.38 5.80 -1.05
N VAL A 249 5.69 5.94 -1.20
CA VAL A 249 6.39 7.19 -1.57
C VAL A 249 7.53 6.86 -2.53
N VAL A 250 7.73 7.69 -3.55
CA VAL A 250 9.03 7.76 -4.24
C VAL A 250 9.89 8.75 -3.46
N GLU A 251 10.99 8.29 -2.86
CA GLU A 251 11.86 9.16 -2.07
C GLU A 251 12.53 10.23 -2.95
N ALA A 252 12.37 11.49 -2.55
CA ALA A 252 13.08 12.64 -3.13
C ALA A 252 14.53 12.67 -2.63
N GLN A 253 15.47 12.94 -3.54
CA GLN A 253 16.92 12.95 -3.28
C GLN A 253 17.59 14.27 -3.71
N ALA A 254 16.89 15.15 -4.43
CA ALA A 254 17.32 16.51 -4.79
C ALA A 254 16.23 17.56 -4.47
N GLU A 255 16.59 18.85 -4.38
CA GLU A 255 15.68 19.93 -3.95
C GLU A 255 14.55 20.22 -4.96
N ASP A 256 14.74 19.92 -6.26
CA ASP A 256 13.71 20.00 -7.30
C ASP A 256 12.65 18.88 -7.18
N GLU A 257 12.95 17.83 -6.43
CA GLU A 257 12.07 16.69 -6.19
C GLU A 257 11.20 16.88 -4.93
N LEU A 258 11.23 18.07 -4.31
CA LEU A 258 10.53 18.39 -3.06
C LEU A 258 9.38 19.40 -3.24
N PRO A 259 8.32 19.34 -2.40
CA PRO A 259 8.11 18.41 -1.28
C PRO A 259 7.79 16.98 -1.72
N GLU A 260 8.13 16.00 -0.88
CA GLU A 260 7.67 14.62 -1.07
C GLU A 260 6.15 14.51 -0.99
N LYS A 261 5.59 13.61 -1.81
CA LYS A 261 4.18 13.26 -1.84
C LYS A 261 3.99 11.75 -1.73
N LEU A 262 2.92 11.34 -1.06
CA LEU A 262 2.40 9.97 -1.14
C LEU A 262 1.96 9.66 -2.57
N ILE A 263 2.39 8.51 -3.10
CA ILE A 263 1.77 7.87 -4.26
C ILE A 263 0.30 7.59 -3.91
N GLY A 264 0.09 6.99 -2.74
CA GLY A 264 -1.19 6.81 -2.07
C GLY A 264 -0.97 6.09 -0.74
N ALA A 265 -2.02 5.97 0.08
CA ALA A 265 -1.99 5.18 1.30
C ALA A 265 -3.32 4.48 1.59
N ILE A 266 -3.25 3.37 2.32
CA ILE A 266 -4.38 2.54 2.75
C ILE A 266 -4.21 2.21 4.24
N ARG A 267 -5.31 2.30 4.98
CA ARG A 267 -5.45 1.79 6.35
C ARG A 267 -5.92 0.36 6.28
N VAL A 268 -5.19 -0.58 6.88
CA VAL A 268 -5.62 -1.97 7.09
C VAL A 268 -6.17 -2.09 8.50
N CYS A 269 -7.45 -2.47 8.62
CA CYS A 269 -8.17 -2.54 9.89
C CYS A 269 -8.42 -3.98 10.32
N GLN A 270 -7.70 -4.47 11.33
CA GLN A 270 -8.06 -5.66 12.13
C GLN A 270 -8.42 -6.87 11.24
N MET A 271 -7.57 -7.12 10.25
CA MET A 271 -7.78 -8.15 9.20
C MET A 271 -7.72 -9.56 9.78
N GLU A 272 -8.53 -10.47 9.28
CA GLU A 272 -8.47 -11.89 9.63
C GLU A 272 -7.62 -12.66 8.60
N MET A 273 -6.73 -13.54 9.04
CA MET A 273 -5.95 -14.39 8.10
C MET A 273 -6.86 -15.27 7.23
N SER A 274 -8.03 -15.65 7.76
CA SER A 274 -9.06 -16.46 7.12
C SER A 274 -9.91 -15.72 6.08
N SER A 275 -9.86 -14.39 5.98
CA SER A 275 -10.59 -13.65 4.93
C SER A 275 -9.87 -13.63 3.57
N ALA A 276 -8.70 -14.27 3.47
CA ALA A 276 -7.92 -14.30 2.23
C ALA A 276 -8.67 -15.04 1.11
N THR A 277 -8.94 -14.36 -0.01
CA THR A 277 -9.54 -14.99 -1.19
C THR A 277 -8.55 -15.97 -1.82
N VAL A 278 -8.98 -17.21 -2.03
CA VAL A 278 -8.16 -18.23 -2.67
C VAL A 278 -8.05 -17.95 -4.16
N VAL A 279 -6.81 -17.82 -4.64
CA VAL A 279 -6.46 -17.60 -6.04
C VAL A 279 -5.79 -18.86 -6.57
N GLU A 280 -6.38 -19.46 -7.59
CA GLU A 280 -5.81 -20.64 -8.24
C GLU A 280 -4.58 -20.25 -9.08
N THR A 281 -3.56 -21.10 -9.04
CA THR A 281 -2.38 -21.02 -9.91
C THR A 281 -2.28 -22.32 -10.72
N PRO A 282 -1.98 -22.28 -12.03
CA PRO A 282 -2.08 -23.47 -12.90
C PRO A 282 -1.30 -24.70 -12.41
N ASN A 283 -0.16 -24.48 -11.74
CA ASN A 283 0.68 -25.57 -11.23
C ASN A 283 0.11 -26.27 -9.99
N ALA A 284 -0.91 -25.70 -9.34
CA ALA A 284 -1.54 -26.26 -8.14
C ALA A 284 -2.30 -27.57 -8.40
N ALA A 285 -2.89 -27.71 -9.60
CA ALA A 285 -3.68 -28.87 -9.98
C ALA A 285 -2.81 -30.14 -10.12
N ALA A 286 -1.66 -30.01 -10.78
CA ALA A 286 -0.73 -31.13 -11.00
C ALA A 286 -0.17 -31.71 -9.68
N ALA A 287 0.11 -30.85 -8.69
CA ALA A 287 0.68 -31.25 -7.41
C ALA A 287 -0.24 -32.14 -6.54
N ARG A 288 -1.54 -32.22 -6.86
CA ARG A 288 -2.51 -33.09 -6.16
C ARG A 288 -2.74 -34.44 -6.87
N GLY A 289 -2.08 -34.69 -8.01
CA GLY A 289 -2.43 -35.75 -8.95
C GLY A 289 -1.56 -37.02 -8.95
N ILE A 290 -0.55 -37.14 -8.08
CA ILE A 290 0.34 -38.34 -8.04
C ILE A 290 0.39 -38.92 -6.62
N GLY A 291 -0.66 -39.65 -6.25
CA GLY A 291 -0.59 -40.61 -5.16
C GLY A 291 0.12 -41.87 -5.66
N PHE A 292 1.34 -42.14 -5.16
CA PHE A 292 2.09 -43.33 -5.55
C PHE A 292 1.31 -44.61 -5.22
N ALA A 293 0.92 -45.36 -6.26
CA ALA A 293 0.32 -46.67 -6.09
C ALA A 293 1.35 -47.61 -5.45
N LYS A 294 1.09 -48.01 -4.20
CA LYS A 294 2.00 -48.85 -3.41
C LYS A 294 1.96 -50.28 -3.94
N VAL A 295 2.85 -50.59 -4.89
CA VAL A 295 3.06 -51.95 -5.41
C VAL A 295 3.37 -52.87 -4.24
N LYS A 296 2.49 -53.84 -3.99
CA LYS A 296 2.79 -54.95 -3.09
C LYS A 296 3.74 -55.89 -3.82
N HIS A 297 4.98 -55.98 -3.37
CA HIS A 297 5.73 -57.22 -3.59
C HIS A 297 5.02 -58.31 -2.78
N HIS A 298 4.68 -59.41 -3.45
CA HIS A 298 4.25 -60.62 -2.78
C HIS A 298 5.51 -61.45 -2.57
N GLU A 299 5.95 -61.57 -1.32
CA GLU A 299 6.85 -62.66 -0.96
C GLU A 299 6.02 -63.95 -0.93
N SER A 300 6.63 -65.04 -1.39
CA SER A 300 6.08 -66.39 -1.35
C SER A 300 7.25 -67.35 -1.22
N GLY A 301 7.65 -67.62 0.02
CA GLY A 301 8.42 -68.83 0.32
C GLY A 301 7.44 -69.97 0.65
N GLU A 302 7.93 -71.20 0.47
CA GLU A 302 7.73 -72.35 1.38
C GLU A 302 6.25 -72.79 1.65
N ASP A 303 5.82 -74.04 1.36
CA ASP A 303 6.53 -75.33 1.40
C ASP A 303 6.01 -76.40 0.39
N ASP A 304 6.90 -77.33 0.05
CA ASP A 304 6.78 -78.81 -0.06
C ASP A 304 5.76 -79.59 -0.96
N ASP A 305 6.12 -80.89 -1.09
CA ASP A 305 5.39 -82.10 -1.47
C ASP A 305 5.10 -82.49 -2.95
N ASP A 306 5.99 -83.36 -3.45
CA ASP A 306 5.72 -84.75 -3.92
C ASP A 306 5.60 -85.18 -5.41
N GLU A 307 5.98 -86.45 -5.62
CA GLU A 307 5.74 -87.38 -6.75
C GLU A 307 6.17 -87.02 -8.20
N GLN A 308 7.41 -87.39 -8.60
CA GLN A 308 7.74 -88.67 -9.29
C GLN A 308 9.18 -88.75 -9.86
#